data_AF-A0A3D9E5V1-F1
#
_entry.id   AF-A0A3D9E5V1-F1
#
_cell.length_a   1.000
_cell.length_b   1.000
_cell.length_c   1.000
_cell.angle_alpha   90.00
_cell.angle_beta   90.00
_cell.angle_gamma   90.00
#
_symmetry.space_group_name_H-M   'P 1'
#
loop_
_entity.id
_entity.type
_entity.pdbx_description
1 polymer ?
#
loop_
_entity_poly.entity_id
_entity_poly.type
_entity_poly.pdbx_seq_one_letter_code
_entity_poly.pdbx_strand_id
1 'polypeptide(L)'
;MAWTPAYPGARQYPEGWWNGGTSTHFTWWNNFRPMRGDVQMRLTDVTSGNWNWRQCRMRVMLRNSAGQLLGSTYIYKNYGADTNFVNIGFVSGSQSVQLGTSIGLGTNYTQALYETVDWTSEMRWNNSQAV
;
A
#
# COMPACT_ATOMS: atom_id res chain seq x y z
N MET A 1 -17.04 -5.02 -18.05
CA MET A 1 -16.85 -4.22 -16.81
C MET A 1 -15.36 -4.07 -16.59
N ALA A 2 -14.81 -2.86 -16.77
CA ALA A 2 -13.37 -2.65 -16.90
C ALA A 2 -12.73 -2.23 -15.57
N TRP A 3 -11.78 -3.02 -15.09
CA TRP A 3 -10.87 -2.65 -14.01
C TRP A 3 -9.79 -1.72 -14.57
N THR A 4 -9.47 -0.63 -13.87
CA THR A 4 -8.39 0.30 -14.25
C THR A 4 -7.11 0.02 -13.45
N PRO A 5 -5.97 -0.32 -14.08
CA PRO A 5 -4.71 -0.62 -13.37
C PRO A 5 -3.89 0.65 -13.03
N ALA A 6 -3.10 0.61 -11.95
CA ALA A 6 -2.13 1.65 -11.60
C ALA A 6 -1.03 1.18 -10.62
N TYR A 7 0.10 1.93 -10.63
CA TYR A 7 1.30 1.93 -9.75
C TYR A 7 2.52 1.05 -10.12
N PRO A 8 3.46 1.54 -10.95
CA PRO A 8 4.60 0.74 -11.40
C PRO A 8 5.78 0.66 -10.42
N GLY A 9 5.82 1.45 -9.34
CA GLY A 9 6.93 1.40 -8.38
C GLY A 9 6.93 2.57 -7.40
N ALA A 10 7.49 2.35 -6.21
CA ALA A 10 7.55 3.30 -5.13
C ALA A 10 8.72 2.98 -4.18
N ARG A 11 9.30 4.03 -3.58
CA ARG A 11 10.35 3.95 -2.55
C ARG A 11 9.85 4.58 -1.26
N GLN A 12 10.01 3.90 -0.13
CA GLN A 12 9.69 4.46 1.18
C GLN A 12 10.65 3.98 2.26
N TYR A 13 10.78 4.77 3.33
CA TYR A 13 11.43 4.31 4.55
C TYR A 13 10.51 3.31 5.26
N PRO A 14 10.99 2.11 5.62
CA PRO A 14 10.14 1.14 6.29
C PRO A 14 9.81 1.59 7.72
N GLU A 15 8.66 1.14 8.22
CA GLU A 15 8.36 1.12 9.65
C GLU A 15 9.46 0.30 10.34
N GLY A 16 10.41 0.98 10.99
CA GLY A 16 11.25 0.35 12.00
C GLY A 16 10.39 -0.24 13.11
N TRP A 17 10.96 -1.13 13.94
CA TRP A 17 10.21 -1.71 15.07
C TRP A 17 9.56 -0.60 15.91
N TRP A 18 8.25 -0.79 16.17
CA TRP A 18 7.35 0.03 16.98
C TRP A 18 8.08 0.78 18.11
N ASN A 19 8.51 2.02 17.88
CA ASN A 19 8.73 2.96 18.96
C ASN A 19 7.54 3.92 18.95
N GLY A 20 6.56 3.61 19.80
CA GLY A 20 5.24 4.23 19.80
C GLY A 20 5.34 5.74 19.89
N GLY A 21 5.02 6.44 18.79
CA GLY A 21 4.83 7.89 18.85
C GLY A 21 5.05 8.65 17.54
N THR A 22 5.73 8.09 16.53
CA THR A 22 5.99 8.85 15.30
C THR A 22 5.43 8.14 14.06
N SER A 23 4.52 8.80 13.37
CA SER A 23 3.96 8.39 12.07
C SER A 23 4.96 8.61 10.91
N THR A 24 6.26 8.66 11.19
CA THR A 24 7.34 9.13 10.31
C THR A 24 7.56 8.29 9.05
N HIS A 25 6.96 7.10 8.97
CA HIS A 25 7.17 6.15 7.87
C HIS A 25 5.95 5.98 6.97
N PHE A 26 4.84 6.64 7.30
CA PHE A 26 3.64 6.62 6.47
C PHE A 26 3.71 7.71 5.40
N THR A 27 3.46 7.32 4.15
CA THR A 27 3.50 8.23 3.00
C THR A 27 2.14 8.30 2.33
N TRP A 28 1.58 9.52 2.22
CA TRP A 28 0.52 9.80 1.26
C TRP A 28 1.14 10.12 -0.09
N TRP A 29 0.77 9.39 -1.14
CA TRP A 29 1.33 9.59 -2.46
C TRP A 29 0.66 10.77 -3.17
N ASN A 30 1.44 11.66 -3.80
CA ASN A 30 0.93 12.93 -4.35
C ASN A 30 -0.19 12.80 -5.39
N ASN A 31 -0.32 11.63 -6.04
CA ASN A 31 -1.30 11.41 -7.08
C ASN A 31 -2.68 11.07 -6.51
N PHE A 32 -3.65 11.94 -6.80
CA PHE A 32 -5.06 11.60 -6.70
C PHE A 32 -5.54 10.95 -8.00
N ARG A 33 -6.41 9.95 -7.88
CA ARG A 33 -7.03 9.28 -9.04
C ARG A 33 -8.55 9.25 -8.87
N PRO A 34 -9.32 9.51 -9.93
CA PRO A 34 -10.77 9.30 -9.88
C PRO A 34 -11.04 7.80 -9.75
N MET A 35 -11.64 7.40 -8.64
CA MET A 35 -12.02 6.02 -8.35
C MET A 35 -13.50 5.93 -8.00
N ARG A 36 -14.08 4.76 -8.27
CA ARG A 36 -15.46 4.39 -7.97
C ARG A 36 -15.52 2.88 -7.75
N GLY A 37 -16.32 2.45 -6.77
CA GLY A 37 -16.54 1.04 -6.40
C GLY A 37 -15.43 0.41 -5.57
N ASP A 38 -15.30 -0.92 -5.62
CA ASP A 38 -14.28 -1.66 -4.86
C ASP A 38 -12.88 -1.34 -5.35
N VAL A 39 -11.97 -1.09 -4.41
CA VAL A 39 -10.56 -0.82 -4.68
C VAL A 39 -9.72 -1.94 -4.09
N GLN A 40 -8.91 -2.56 -4.94
CA GLN A 40 -8.06 -3.70 -4.58
C GLN A 40 -6.61 -3.42 -4.96
N MET A 41 -5.69 -4.02 -4.21
CA MET A 41 -4.25 -3.90 -4.49
C MET A 41 -3.52 -5.21 -4.16
N ARG A 42 -2.45 -5.48 -4.89
CA ARG A 42 -1.46 -6.52 -4.57
C ARG A 42 -0.04 -5.97 -4.68
N LEU A 43 0.90 -6.56 -3.97
CA LEU A 43 2.33 -6.29 -4.13
C LEU A 43 2.96 -7.29 -5.09
N THR A 44 3.61 -6.79 -6.13
CA THR A 44 4.28 -7.59 -7.15
C THR A 44 5.74 -7.83 -6.79
N ASP A 45 6.45 -6.81 -6.33
CA ASP A 45 7.84 -6.96 -5.88
C ASP A 45 8.15 -6.03 -4.71
N VAL A 46 9.09 -6.46 -3.86
CA VAL A 46 9.61 -5.69 -2.72
C VAL A 46 11.11 -5.95 -2.66
N THR A 47 11.91 -4.91 -2.63
CA THR A 47 13.36 -4.99 -2.51
C THR A 47 13.84 -4.00 -1.47
N SER A 48 14.94 -4.32 -0.81
CA SER A 48 15.58 -3.41 0.14
C SER A 48 17.08 -3.55 0.02
N GLY A 49 17.81 -2.48 0.36
CA GLY A 49 19.27 -2.49 0.41
C GLY A 49 19.84 -3.60 1.31
N ASN A 50 19.07 -4.08 2.29
CA ASN A 50 19.40 -5.28 3.04
C ASN A 50 18.61 -6.48 2.53
N TRP A 51 19.36 -7.48 2.08
CA TRP A 51 18.93 -8.70 1.39
C TRP A 51 18.29 -9.75 2.31
N ASN A 52 18.09 -9.45 3.60
CA ASN A 52 17.70 -10.45 4.61
C ASN A 52 16.20 -10.51 4.95
N TRP A 53 15.33 -9.76 4.29
CA TRP A 53 13.90 -9.78 4.62
C TRP A 53 13.22 -11.07 4.11
N ARG A 54 12.31 -11.65 4.90
CA ARG A 54 11.52 -12.84 4.50
C ARG A 54 10.05 -12.54 4.29
N GLN A 55 9.53 -11.61 5.09
CA GLN A 55 8.13 -11.21 5.04
C GLN A 55 8.03 -9.68 5.03
N CYS A 56 7.05 -9.18 4.30
CA CYS A 56 6.71 -7.78 4.22
C CYS A 56 5.26 -7.61 4.66
N ARG A 57 5.01 -6.62 5.52
CA ARG A 57 3.66 -6.17 5.90
C ARG A 57 3.51 -4.73 5.44
N MET A 58 2.60 -4.48 4.50
CA MET A 58 2.25 -3.13 4.07
C MET A 58 0.88 -2.74 4.63
N ARG A 59 0.79 -1.63 5.35
CA ARG A 59 -0.49 -0.96 5.61
C ARG A 59 -0.84 -0.12 4.39
N VAL A 60 -2.08 -0.22 3.94
CA VAL A 60 -2.62 0.56 2.82
C VAL A 60 -3.85 1.32 3.30
N MET A 61 -3.97 2.58 2.92
CA MET A 61 -5.11 3.44 3.23
C MET A 61 -5.53 4.24 2.00
N LEU A 62 -6.83 4.54 1.92
CA LEU A 62 -7.40 5.43 0.91
C LEU A 62 -8.06 6.61 1.60
N ARG A 63 -7.89 7.80 1.03
CA ARG A 63 -8.64 9.01 1.43
C ARG A 63 -9.16 9.78 0.24
N ASN A 64 -10.26 10.51 0.40
CA ASN A 64 -10.71 11.47 -0.59
C ASN A 64 -9.98 12.82 -0.46
N SER A 65 -10.25 13.75 -1.38
CA SER A 65 -9.69 15.11 -1.37
C SER A 65 -10.07 15.96 -0.16
N ALA A 66 -11.14 15.59 0.56
CA ALA A 66 -11.52 16.23 1.83
C ALA A 66 -10.76 15.65 3.04
N GLY A 67 -9.88 14.67 2.82
CA GLY A 67 -9.12 14.00 3.89
C GLY A 67 -9.89 12.88 4.60
N GLN A 68 -11.12 12.57 4.19
CA GLN A 68 -11.91 11.48 4.77
C GLN A 68 -11.33 10.13 4.34
N LEU A 69 -11.12 9.24 5.31
CA LEU A 69 -10.71 7.86 5.05
C LEU A 69 -11.84 7.05 4.40
N LEU A 70 -11.50 6.33 3.33
CA LEU A 70 -12.42 5.50 2.54
C LEU A 70 -12.20 4.00 2.76
N GLY A 71 -11.02 3.61 3.24
CA GLY A 71 -10.68 2.22 3.49
C GLY A 71 -9.25 2.06 3.98
N SER A 72 -8.98 0.95 4.67
CA SER A 72 -7.63 0.58 5.06
C SER A 72 -7.51 -0.93 5.23
N THR A 73 -6.37 -1.48 4.86
CA THR A 73 -6.07 -2.92 5.01
C THR A 73 -4.57 -3.15 5.18
N TYR A 74 -4.20 -4.39 5.44
CA TYR A 74 -2.81 -4.85 5.39
C TYR A 74 -2.62 -5.86 4.25
N ILE A 75 -1.52 -5.71 3.51
CA ILE A 75 -1.06 -6.67 2.52
C ILE A 75 0.20 -7.34 3.07
N TYR A 76 0.22 -8.67 3.07
CA TYR A 76 1.35 -9.47 3.48
C TYR A 76 1.99 -10.12 2.25
N LYS A 77 3.30 -9.95 2.08
CA LYS A 77 4.09 -10.53 0.98
C LYS A 77 5.26 -11.34 1.52
N ASN A 78 5.46 -12.53 0.98
CA ASN A 78 6.68 -13.30 1.21
C ASN A 78 7.71 -13.00 0.10
N TYR A 79 8.99 -13.10 0.44
CA TYR A 79 10.07 -12.97 -0.55
C TYR A 79 9.89 -13.94 -1.71
N GLY A 80 10.05 -13.46 -2.94
CA GLY A 80 9.98 -14.27 -4.16
C GLY A 80 8.58 -14.78 -4.54
N ALA A 81 7.51 -14.34 -3.86
CA ALA A 81 6.14 -14.78 -4.15
C ALA A 81 5.20 -13.60 -4.41
N ASP A 82 4.37 -13.70 -5.44
CA ASP A 82 3.29 -12.74 -5.71
C ASP A 82 2.18 -12.82 -4.66
N THR A 83 1.58 -11.69 -4.32
CA THR A 83 0.39 -11.67 -3.45
C THR A 83 -0.88 -11.69 -4.28
N ASN A 84 -1.95 -12.26 -3.72
CA ASN A 84 -3.29 -12.06 -4.26
C ASN A 84 -3.75 -10.60 -4.09
N PHE A 85 -4.74 -10.19 -4.89
CA PHE A 85 -5.42 -8.92 -4.68
C PHE A 85 -6.14 -8.91 -3.33
N VAL A 86 -5.91 -7.86 -2.54
CA VAL A 86 -6.56 -7.61 -1.26
C VAL A 86 -7.50 -6.42 -1.41
N ASN A 87 -8.71 -6.54 -0.88
CA ASN A 87 -9.66 -5.42 -0.84
C ASN A 87 -9.22 -4.36 0.17
N ILE A 88 -9.15 -3.10 -0.25
CA ILE A 88 -8.80 -1.97 0.61
C ILE A 88 -10.05 -1.29 1.16
N GLY A 89 -11.08 -1.12 0.33
CA GLY A 89 -12.32 -0.45 0.67
C GLY A 89 -13.18 -0.17 -0.55
N PHE A 90 -14.29 0.54 -0.33
CA PHE A 90 -15.28 0.89 -1.34
C PHE A 90 -15.40 2.41 -1.47
N VAL A 91 -15.39 2.91 -2.71
CA VAL A 91 -15.52 4.34 -3.03
C VAL A 91 -16.92 4.60 -3.59
N SER A 92 -17.75 5.32 -2.84
CA SER A 92 -19.11 5.69 -3.26
C SER A 92 -19.09 6.88 -4.21
N GLY A 93 -19.85 6.79 -5.30
CA GLY A 93 -19.78 7.76 -6.40
C GLY A 93 -18.38 7.84 -7.02
N SER A 94 -18.18 8.79 -7.94
CA SER A 94 -16.85 9.07 -8.49
C SER A 94 -16.16 10.11 -7.62
N GLN A 95 -15.07 9.72 -6.93
CA GLN A 95 -14.32 10.61 -6.04
C GLN A 95 -12.84 10.61 -6.37
N SER A 96 -12.19 11.74 -6.08
CA SER A 96 -10.74 11.89 -6.19
C SER A 96 -10.07 11.23 -4.98
N VAL A 97 -9.38 10.12 -5.20
CA VAL A 97 -8.83 9.25 -4.13
C VAL A 97 -7.31 9.26 -4.14
N GLN A 98 -6.73 9.39 -2.96
CA GLN A 98 -5.29 9.31 -2.71
C GLN A 98 -4.93 8.02 -1.98
N LEU A 99 -3.84 7.40 -2.43
CA LEU A 99 -3.23 6.24 -1.79
C LEU A 99 -2.29 6.68 -0.68
N GLY A 100 -2.34 6.01 0.47
CA GLY A 100 -1.35 6.12 1.52
C GLY A 100 -0.82 4.74 1.92
N THR A 101 0.47 4.65 2.19
CA THR A 101 1.13 3.39 2.52
C THR A 101 2.12 3.54 3.66
N SER A 102 2.32 2.46 4.40
CA SER A 102 3.52 2.23 5.21
C SER A 102 3.92 0.76 5.08
N ILE A 103 5.22 0.46 5.12
CA ILE A 103 5.74 -0.91 4.91
C ILE A 103 6.68 -1.31 6.01
N GLY A 104 6.54 -2.52 6.54
CA GLY A 104 7.47 -3.13 7.47
C GLY A 104 8.06 -4.38 6.85
N LEU A 105 9.38 -4.53 6.92
CA LEU A 105 10.07 -5.76 6.54
C LEU A 105 10.31 -6.59 7.80
N GLY A 106 9.55 -7.67 7.93
CA GLY A 106 9.63 -8.61 9.03
C GLY A 106 10.81 -9.56 8.87
N THR A 107 11.74 -9.46 9.83
CA THR A 107 12.58 -10.56 10.29
C THR A 107 12.82 -10.39 11.78
N ASN A 108 13.14 -11.50 12.47
CA ASN A 108 13.46 -11.60 13.91
C ASN A 108 14.68 -10.77 14.38
N TYR A 109 14.94 -9.60 13.81
CA TYR A 109 16.12 -8.79 14.12
C TYR A 109 15.69 -7.42 14.61
N THR A 110 16.08 -7.15 15.86
CA THR A 110 16.01 -5.91 16.64
C THR A 110 16.78 -4.73 16.02
N GLN A 111 17.00 -4.72 14.71
CA GLN A 111 17.81 -3.71 14.05
C GLN A 111 17.05 -3.08 12.89
N ALA A 112 16.59 -1.85 13.13
CA ALA A 112 16.25 -0.89 12.09
C ALA A 112 17.53 -0.59 11.28
N LEU A 113 17.79 -1.37 10.23
CA LEU A 113 18.92 -1.14 9.32
C LEU A 113 18.48 -0.90 7.88
N TYR A 114 17.19 -0.90 7.58
CA TYR A 114 16.72 -0.74 6.21
C TYR A 114 16.70 0.74 5.83
N GLU A 115 17.70 1.19 5.06
CA GLU A 115 17.80 2.57 4.58
C GLU A 115 16.58 2.97 3.74
N THR A 116 16.19 2.15 2.77
CA THR A 116 14.96 2.33 1.99
C THR A 116 14.41 0.97 1.53
N VAL A 117 13.11 0.95 1.23
CA VAL A 117 12.42 -0.19 0.63
C VAL A 117 11.78 0.27 -0.67
N ASP A 118 12.18 -0.39 -1.75
CA ASP A 118 11.58 -0.27 -3.06
C ASP A 118 10.49 -1.33 -3.20
N TRP A 119 9.37 -0.98 -3.80
CA TRP A 119 8.27 -1.91 -3.99
C TRP A 119 7.47 -1.57 -5.24
N THR A 120 6.88 -2.58 -5.85
CA THR A 120 5.97 -2.46 -6.99
C THR A 120 4.64 -3.09 -6.63
N SER A 121 3.56 -2.61 -7.27
CA SER A 121 2.22 -3.09 -6.99
C SER A 121 1.36 -3.12 -8.24
N GLU A 122 0.20 -3.74 -8.10
CA GLU A 122 -0.90 -3.50 -9.01
C GLU A 122 -2.09 -3.07 -8.18
N MET A 123 -2.65 -1.91 -8.49
CA MET A 123 -3.89 -1.41 -7.92
C MET A 123 -4.96 -1.38 -9.00
N ARG A 124 -6.17 -1.82 -8.65
CA ARG A 124 -7.33 -1.83 -9.54
C ARG A 124 -8.60 -1.40 -8.81
N TRP A 125 -9.52 -0.76 -9.52
CA TRP A 125 -10.84 -0.44 -8.98
C TRP A 125 -11.97 -0.74 -9.97
N ASN A 126 -13.14 -1.10 -9.43
CA ASN A 126 -14.30 -1.53 -10.21
C ASN A 126 -15.38 -0.43 -10.31
N ASN A 127 -15.38 0.29 -11.43
CA ASN A 127 -16.27 1.45 -11.63
C ASN A 127 -17.77 1.14 -11.77
N SER A 128 -18.20 -0.13 -11.77
CA SER A 128 -19.59 -0.51 -12.04
C SER A 128 -20.41 -0.94 -10.82
N GLN A 129 -19.78 -1.20 -9.67
CA GLN A 129 -20.48 -1.67 -8.47
C GLN A 129 -20.97 -0.50 -7.59
N ALA A 130 -20.69 0.73 -7.99
CA ALA A 130 -21.11 1.89 -7.24
C ALA A 130 -22.54 2.27 -7.61
N VAL A 131 -23.40 2.31 -6.59
CA VAL A 131 -24.71 2.93 -6.63
C VAL A 131 -24.53 4.43 -6.85
#